data_AF-A0A533UVT6-F1
#
_entry.id   AF-A0A533UVT6-F1
#
_cell.length_a   1.000
_cell.length_b   1.000
_cell.length_c   1.000
_cell.angle_alpha   90.00
_cell.angle_beta   90.00
_cell.angle_gamma   90.00
#
_symmetry.space_group_name_H-M   'P 1'
#
loop_
_entity.id
_entity.type
_entity.pdbx_description
1 polymer ?
#
loop_
_entity_poly.entity_id
_entity_poly.type
_entity_poly.pdbx_seq_one_letter_code
_entity_poly.pdbx_strand_id
1 'polypeptide(L)'
;MKRKTTEIRVDFSLKREVFFVVIGAMLGAVSMLIPTAFEVGMGLPYYVTWLAFGHVVGVYSSDAAFAGVAIHTITAISIGIVIGVFLYKTGILNISKLSNGLLYGLFAGSVILIVFFIPVYLLILQPEINRILTNTMPES
;
A
#
# COMPACT_ATOMS: atom_id res chain seq x y z
N MET A 1 -7.96 -18.70 48.07
CA MET A 1 -7.14 -19.20 46.94
C MET A 1 -7.61 -18.51 45.66
N LYS A 2 -6.88 -17.51 45.14
CA LYS A 2 -7.23 -16.85 43.86
C LYS A 2 -6.88 -17.81 42.72
N ARG A 3 -7.88 -18.21 41.91
CA ARG A 3 -7.64 -18.95 40.66
C ARG A 3 -6.77 -18.07 39.76
N LYS A 4 -5.55 -18.53 39.46
CA LYS A 4 -4.73 -18.00 38.37
C LYS A 4 -5.49 -18.36 37.09
N THR A 5 -6.15 -17.38 36.48
CA THR A 5 -6.63 -17.50 35.10
C THR A 5 -5.38 -17.69 34.24
N THR A 6 -5.10 -18.93 33.85
CA THR A 6 -4.15 -19.21 32.78
C THR A 6 -4.74 -18.64 31.50
N GLU A 7 -4.26 -17.47 31.10
CA GLU A 7 -4.51 -16.95 29.76
C GLU A 7 -4.04 -18.00 28.75
N ILE A 8 -4.99 -18.61 28.05
CA ILE A 8 -4.67 -19.49 26.94
C ILE A 8 -4.11 -18.60 25.84
N ARG A 9 -2.79 -18.49 25.76
CA ARG A 9 -2.11 -17.90 24.61
C ARG A 9 -2.22 -18.89 23.46
N VAL A 10 -3.12 -18.61 22.53
CA VAL A 10 -3.16 -19.28 21.24
C VAL A 10 -1.91 -18.83 20.48
N ASP A 11 -0.87 -19.65 20.51
CA ASP A 11 0.40 -19.39 19.84
C ASP A 11 0.22 -19.71 18.35
N PHE A 12 -0.01 -18.68 17.54
CA PHE A 12 -0.03 -18.85 16.09
C PHE A 12 1.40 -18.99 15.58
N SER A 13 1.60 -19.86 14.57
CA SER A 13 2.93 -19.98 13.99
C SER A 13 3.29 -18.66 13.28
N LEU A 14 4.45 -18.10 13.62
CA LEU A 14 5.03 -16.92 12.96
C LEU A 14 5.01 -17.05 11.43
N LYS A 15 5.22 -18.27 10.91
CA LYS A 15 5.15 -18.57 9.47
C LYS A 15 3.78 -18.27 8.87
N ARG A 16 2.69 -18.61 9.58
CA ARG A 16 1.31 -18.39 9.14
C ARG A 16 0.97 -16.90 9.14
N GLU A 17 1.44 -16.16 10.14
CA GLU A 17 1.22 -14.71 10.22
C GLU A 17 1.96 -13.96 9.12
N VAL A 18 3.24 -14.25 8.92
CA VAL A 18 4.04 -13.68 7.83
C VAL A 18 3.39 -13.98 6.47
N PHE A 19 2.88 -15.19 6.26
CA PHE A 19 2.17 -15.55 5.03
C PHE A 19 0.94 -14.65 4.78
N PHE A 20 0.06 -14.46 5.78
CA PHE A 20 -1.10 -13.60 5.62
C PHE A 20 -0.76 -12.13 5.40
N VAL A 21 0.29 -11.63 6.05
CA VAL A 21 0.78 -10.27 5.83
C VAL A 21 1.26 -10.07 4.40
N VAL A 22 2.03 -11.03 3.85
CA VAL A 22 2.52 -10.98 2.47
C VAL A 22 1.35 -11.00 1.47
N ILE A 23 0.40 -11.92 1.63
CA ILE A 23 -0.79 -11.99 0.75
C ILE A 23 -1.62 -10.71 0.85
N GLY A 24 -1.83 -10.18 2.06
CA GLY A 24 -2.54 -8.92 2.26
C GLY A 24 -1.83 -7.73 1.58
N ALA A 25 -0.51 -7.64 1.68
CA ALA A 25 0.29 -6.62 1.00
C ALA A 25 0.20 -6.73 -0.52
N MET A 26 0.24 -7.96 -1.06
CA MET A 26 0.06 -8.20 -2.50
C MET A 26 -1.33 -7.79 -2.98
N LEU A 27 -2.38 -8.18 -2.27
CA LEU A 27 -3.76 -7.79 -2.59
C LEU A 27 -3.96 -6.28 -2.49
N GLY A 28 -3.31 -5.62 -1.52
CA GLY A 28 -3.30 -4.16 -1.38
C GLY A 28 -2.58 -3.44 -2.53
N ALA A 29 -1.46 -4.00 -3.00
CA ALA A 29 -0.76 -3.47 -4.17
C ALA A 29 -1.62 -3.62 -5.45
N VAL A 30 -2.31 -4.75 -5.61
CA VAL A 30 -3.24 -4.97 -6.74
C VAL A 30 -4.46 -4.06 -6.66
N SER A 31 -5.03 -3.82 -5.48
CA SER A 31 -6.19 -2.94 -5.33
C SER A 31 -5.88 -1.49 -5.66
N MET A 32 -4.61 -1.06 -5.59
CA MET A 32 -4.18 0.26 -6.08
C MET A 32 -4.22 0.40 -7.61
N LEU A 33 -4.45 -0.68 -8.36
CA LEU A 33 -4.80 -0.59 -9.78
C LEU A 33 -6.21 0.00 -9.99
N ILE A 34 -7.08 -0.04 -8.97
CA ILE A 34 -8.46 0.48 -9.03
C ILE A 34 -8.47 2.01 -9.20
N PRO A 35 -7.71 2.82 -8.43
CA PRO A 35 -7.49 4.25 -8.71
C PRO A 35 -7.11 4.56 -10.17
N THR A 36 -6.22 3.78 -10.78
CA THR A 36 -5.88 3.92 -12.21
C THR A 36 -7.07 3.67 -13.14
N ALA A 37 -8.05 2.85 -12.74
CA ALA A 37 -9.28 2.69 -13.50
C ALA A 37 -10.17 3.96 -13.39
N PHE A 38 -10.12 4.69 -12.27
CA PHE A 38 -10.78 5.99 -12.16
C PHE A 38 -10.09 7.05 -13.03
N GLU A 39 -8.77 7.01 -13.20
CA GLU A 39 -8.03 7.88 -14.13
C GLU A 39 -8.53 7.71 -15.57
N VAL A 40 -8.73 6.47 -16.01
CA VAL A 40 -9.34 6.17 -17.32
C VAL A 40 -10.75 6.74 -17.40
N GLY A 41 -11.55 6.62 -16.32
CA GLY A 41 -12.88 7.23 -16.23
C GLY A 41 -12.88 8.76 -16.30
N MET A 42 -11.76 9.40 -15.94
CA MET A 42 -11.54 10.85 -16.04
C MET A 42 -10.89 11.27 -17.36
N GLY A 43 -10.71 10.35 -18.31
CA GLY A 43 -10.10 10.62 -19.62
C GLY A 43 -8.58 10.67 -19.62
N LEU A 44 -7.92 10.30 -18.51
CA LEU A 44 -6.47 10.25 -18.41
C LEU A 44 -5.93 8.89 -18.92
N PRO A 45 -4.75 8.86 -19.57
CA PRO A 45 -4.12 7.59 -19.93
C PRO A 45 -3.79 6.76 -18.68
N TYR A 46 -4.11 5.46 -18.74
CA TYR A 46 -3.93 4.48 -17.66
C TYR A 46 -2.49 4.39 -17.09
N TYR A 47 -1.49 4.93 -17.79
CA TYR A 47 -0.08 4.86 -17.41
C TYR A 47 0.46 6.13 -16.76
N VAL A 48 -0.30 7.25 -16.70
CA VAL A 48 0.25 8.55 -16.26
C VAL A 48 0.71 8.51 -14.81
N THR A 49 -0.05 7.90 -13.91
CA THR A 49 0.37 7.76 -12.51
C THR A 49 1.61 6.89 -12.35
N TRP A 50 1.73 5.80 -13.12
CA TRP A 50 2.93 4.97 -13.11
C TRP A 50 4.15 5.71 -13.67
N LEU A 51 3.94 6.53 -14.72
CA LEU A 51 4.97 7.40 -15.27
C LEU A 51 5.44 8.44 -14.24
N ALA A 52 4.49 9.06 -13.51
CA ALA A 52 4.79 10.02 -12.45
C ALA A 52 5.64 9.38 -11.34
N PHE A 53 5.30 8.16 -10.89
CA PHE A 53 6.14 7.44 -9.94
C PHE A 53 7.58 7.21 -10.47
N GLY A 54 7.72 6.85 -11.76
CA GLY A 54 9.04 6.69 -12.40
C GLY A 54 9.85 7.99 -12.43
N HIS A 55 9.21 9.09 -12.78
CA HIS A 55 9.84 10.41 -12.82
C HIS A 55 10.27 10.89 -11.43
N VAL A 56 9.47 10.61 -10.39
CA VAL A 56 9.80 10.94 -9.00
C VAL A 56 11.09 10.25 -8.54
N VAL A 57 11.39 9.05 -9.06
CA VAL A 57 12.65 8.34 -8.81
C VAL A 57 13.73 8.61 -9.87
N GLY A 58 13.52 9.61 -10.74
CA GLY A 58 14.51 10.11 -11.69
C GLY A 58 14.62 9.34 -13.00
N VAL A 59 13.68 8.43 -13.30
CA VAL A 59 13.66 7.67 -14.56
C VAL A 59 12.80 8.43 -15.58
N TYR A 60 13.43 9.04 -16.58
CA TYR A 60 12.77 9.81 -17.66
C TYR A 60 12.90 9.13 -19.04
N SER A 61 12.83 7.80 -19.07
CA SER A 61 12.91 6.99 -20.30
C SER A 61 11.58 6.26 -20.58
N SER A 62 11.55 5.44 -21.64
CA SER A 62 10.45 4.49 -21.89
C SER A 62 10.20 3.51 -20.73
N ASP A 63 11.17 3.36 -19.83
CA ASP A 63 11.09 2.45 -18.68
C ASP A 63 10.47 3.10 -17.44
N ALA A 64 10.10 4.38 -17.50
CA ALA A 64 9.58 5.14 -16.36
C ALA A 64 8.35 4.49 -15.72
N ALA A 65 7.40 3.98 -16.52
CA ALA A 65 6.24 3.28 -15.98
C ALA A 65 6.63 1.98 -15.24
N PHE A 66 7.61 1.23 -15.75
CA PHE A 66 8.12 0.03 -15.07
C PHE A 66 8.82 0.39 -13.76
N ALA A 67 9.64 1.45 -13.76
CA ALA A 67 10.26 1.98 -12.55
C ALA A 67 9.20 2.42 -11.53
N GLY A 68 8.10 3.03 -11.99
CA GLY A 68 6.98 3.44 -11.15
C GLY A 68 6.27 2.26 -10.47
N VAL A 69 5.97 1.20 -11.21
CA VAL A 69 5.42 -0.04 -10.64
C VAL A 69 6.39 -0.68 -9.63
N ALA A 70 7.68 -0.67 -9.94
CA ALA A 70 8.71 -1.22 -9.07
C ALA A 70 8.80 -0.47 -7.73
N ILE A 71 8.89 0.87 -7.74
CA ILE A 71 8.99 1.65 -6.51
C ILE A 71 7.71 1.54 -5.67
N HIS A 72 6.54 1.50 -6.31
CA HIS A 72 5.27 1.29 -5.61
C HIS A 72 5.25 -0.08 -4.91
N THR A 73 5.68 -1.14 -5.60
CA THR A 73 5.73 -2.50 -5.06
C THR A 73 6.71 -2.60 -3.89
N ILE A 74 7.91 -2.03 -4.03
CA ILE A 74 8.92 -1.99 -2.94
C ILE A 74 8.36 -1.25 -1.72
N THR A 75 7.68 -0.13 -1.94
CA THR A 75 7.05 0.67 -0.87
C THR A 75 5.96 -0.14 -0.17
N ALA A 76 5.07 -0.78 -0.92
CA ALA A 76 3.99 -1.59 -0.38
C ALA A 76 4.52 -2.78 0.45
N ILE A 77 5.55 -3.48 -0.05
CA ILE A 77 6.21 -4.57 0.68
C ILE A 77 6.85 -4.04 1.98
N SER A 78 7.55 -2.91 1.90
CA SER A 78 8.23 -2.31 3.06
C SER A 78 7.23 -1.94 4.17
N ILE A 79 6.13 -1.29 3.80
CA ILE A 79 5.04 -0.96 4.72
C ILE A 79 4.43 -2.24 5.30
N GLY A 80 4.16 -3.25 4.47
CA GLY A 80 3.62 -4.54 4.90
C GLY A 80 4.51 -5.24 5.94
N ILE A 81 5.83 -5.25 5.73
CA ILE A 81 6.80 -5.80 6.68
C ILE A 81 6.77 -5.03 8.01
N VAL A 82 6.83 -3.69 7.98
CA VAL A 82 6.81 -2.85 9.18
C VAL A 82 5.55 -3.08 10.01
N ILE A 83 4.38 -3.10 9.37
CA ILE A 83 3.10 -3.36 10.04
C ILE A 83 3.04 -4.80 10.56
N GLY A 84 3.48 -5.78 9.78
CA GLY A 84 3.53 -7.18 10.21
C GLY A 84 4.37 -7.37 11.48
N VAL A 85 5.57 -6.78 11.53
CA VAL A 85 6.45 -6.81 12.70
C VAL A 85 5.81 -6.10 13.90
N PHE A 86 5.20 -4.95 13.68
CA PHE A 86 4.52 -4.20 14.75
C PHE A 86 3.37 -4.99 15.37
N LEU A 87 2.50 -5.57 14.54
CA LEU A 87 1.36 -6.36 15.01
C LEU A 87 1.82 -7.63 15.75
N TYR A 88 2.91 -8.27 15.28
CA TYR A 88 3.51 -9.42 15.95
C TYR A 88 4.02 -9.06 17.36
N LYS A 89 4.84 -8.01 17.46
CA LYS A 89 5.45 -7.60 18.73
C LYS A 89 4.43 -7.14 19.77
N THR A 90 3.32 -6.56 19.34
CA THR A 90 2.26 -6.08 20.24
C THR A 90 1.32 -7.19 20.71
N GLY A 91 1.48 -8.43 20.24
CA GLY A 91 0.59 -9.54 20.57
C GLY A 91 -0.82 -9.38 20.00
N ILE A 92 -1.00 -8.42 19.10
CA ILE A 92 -2.29 -8.08 18.47
C ILE A 92 -2.63 -9.11 17.38
N LEU A 93 -1.65 -9.85 16.86
CA LEU A 93 -1.85 -10.91 15.86
C LEU A 93 -2.51 -12.20 16.38
N ASN A 94 -3.21 -12.19 17.52
CA ASN A 94 -4.16 -13.26 17.85
C ASN A 94 -5.40 -13.18 16.92
N ILE A 95 -5.17 -13.28 15.60
CA ILE A 95 -6.15 -13.33 14.51
C ILE A 95 -6.73 -14.76 14.45
N SER A 96 -7.22 -15.23 15.59
CA SER A 96 -8.03 -16.45 15.66
C SER A 96 -9.35 -16.30 14.92
N LYS A 97 -9.77 -15.06 14.63
CA LYS A 97 -11.00 -14.71 13.92
C LYS A 97 -10.73 -13.79 12.75
N LEU A 98 -11.31 -14.10 11.59
CA LEU A 98 -11.24 -13.31 10.36
C LEU A 98 -11.65 -11.83 10.59
N SER A 99 -12.64 -11.58 11.44
CA SER A 99 -13.13 -10.25 11.79
C SER A 99 -12.05 -9.35 12.40
N ASN A 100 -11.14 -9.91 13.21
CA ASN A 100 -10.05 -9.15 13.81
C ASN A 100 -9.04 -8.75 12.72
N GLY A 101 -8.73 -9.67 11.81
CA GLY A 101 -7.86 -9.39 10.66
C GLY A 101 -8.42 -8.28 9.77
N LEU A 102 -9.73 -8.28 9.52
CA LEU A 102 -10.40 -7.23 8.76
C LEU A 102 -10.32 -5.87 9.46
N LEU A 103 -10.62 -5.82 10.76
CA LEU A 103 -10.58 -4.57 11.54
C LEU A 103 -9.16 -3.98 11.58
N TYR A 104 -8.15 -4.81 11.83
CA TYR A 104 -6.75 -4.37 11.83
C TYR A 104 -6.29 -3.95 10.42
N GLY A 105 -6.70 -4.67 9.38
CA GLY A 105 -6.44 -4.30 7.99
C GLY A 105 -7.03 -2.93 7.64
N LEU A 106 -8.28 -2.66 8.02
CA LEU A 106 -8.92 -1.36 7.82
C LEU A 106 -8.23 -0.24 8.60
N PHE A 107 -7.87 -0.49 9.85
CA PHE A 107 -7.14 0.49 10.67
C PHE A 107 -5.76 0.81 10.06
N ALA A 108 -4.95 -0.21 9.78
CA ALA A 108 -3.65 -0.07 9.15
C ALA A 108 -3.74 0.63 7.80
N GLY A 109 -4.68 0.21 6.95
CA GLY A 109 -4.93 0.82 5.64
C GLY A 109 -5.33 2.30 5.74
N SER A 110 -6.18 2.65 6.71
CA SER A 110 -6.58 4.05 6.95
C SER A 110 -5.40 4.91 7.39
N VAL A 111 -4.54 4.40 8.27
CA VAL A 111 -3.33 5.09 8.71
C VAL A 111 -2.39 5.31 7.53
N ILE A 112 -2.11 4.27 6.72
CA ILE A 112 -1.28 4.40 5.52
C ILE A 112 -1.89 5.41 4.55
N LEU A 113 -3.21 5.36 4.32
CA LEU A 113 -3.90 6.27 3.43
C LEU A 113 -3.69 7.73 3.86
N ILE A 114 -3.95 8.04 5.14
CA ILE A 114 -3.94 9.40 5.67
C ILE A 114 -2.51 9.93 5.85
N VAL A 115 -1.61 9.12 6.42
CA VAL A 115 -0.27 9.57 6.83
C VAL A 115 0.74 9.47 5.70
N PHE A 116 0.52 8.56 4.73
CA PHE A 116 1.47 8.33 3.66
C PHE A 116 0.90 8.65 2.28
N PHE A 117 -0.18 7.98 1.86
CA PHE A 117 -0.67 8.10 0.49
C PHE A 117 -1.18 9.51 0.14
N ILE A 118 -2.05 10.09 0.97
CA ILE A 118 -2.60 11.43 0.71
C ILE A 118 -1.48 12.48 0.62
N PRO A 119 -0.53 12.59 1.57
CA PRO A 119 0.60 13.51 1.44
C PRO A 119 1.45 13.26 0.20
N VAL A 120 1.81 12.01 -0.10
CA VAL A 120 2.60 11.67 -1.30
C VAL A 120 1.84 12.04 -2.58
N TYR A 121 0.54 11.77 -2.63
CA TYR A 121 -0.27 12.10 -3.78
C TYR A 121 -0.34 13.61 -4.01
N LEU A 122 -0.72 14.38 -2.98
CA LEU A 122 -0.93 15.82 -3.13
C LEU A 122 0.37 16.62 -3.33
N LEU A 123 1.45 16.23 -2.65
CA LEU A 123 2.69 17.01 -2.63
C LEU A 123 3.70 16.58 -3.69
N ILE A 124 3.61 15.34 -4.18
CA ILE A 124 4.62 14.75 -5.07
C ILE A 124 3.99 14.31 -6.39
N LEU A 125 2.99 13.42 -6.34
CA LEU A 125 2.46 12.81 -7.57
C LEU A 125 1.60 13.77 -8.38
N GLN A 126 0.69 14.50 -7.75
CA GLN A 126 -0.22 15.40 -8.46
C GLN A 126 0.52 16.52 -9.20
N PRO A 127 1.53 17.21 -8.62
CA PRO A 127 2.36 18.15 -9.38
C PRO A 127 3.07 17.50 -10.56
N GLU A 128 3.59 16.28 -10.41
CA GLU A 128 4.31 15.58 -11.47
C GLU A 128 3.37 15.09 -12.58
N ILE A 129 2.17 14.60 -12.24
CA ILE A 129 1.11 14.26 -13.17
C ILE A 129 0.74 15.49 -14.01
N ASN A 130 0.52 16.64 -13.37
CA ASN A 130 0.23 17.88 -14.08
C ASN A 130 1.37 18.26 -15.03
N ARG A 131 2.63 18.16 -14.57
CA ARG A 131 3.80 18.42 -15.41
C ARG A 131 3.86 17.50 -16.63
N ILE A 132 3.56 16.22 -16.46
CA ILE A 132 3.50 15.24 -17.57
C ILE A 132 2.41 15.65 -18.56
N LEU A 133 1.20 15.92 -18.07
CA LEU A 133 0.05 16.25 -18.92
C LEU A 133 0.30 17.54 -19.72
N THR A 134 0.79 18.61 -19.09
CA THR A 134 1.11 19.87 -19.80
C THR A 134 2.17 19.69 -20.89
N ASN A 135 3.14 18.79 -20.69
CA ASN A 135 4.19 18.55 -21.68
C ASN A 135 3.80 17.56 -22.80
N THR A 136 2.73 16.78 -22.61
CA THR A 136 2.33 15.71 -23.54
C THR A 136 0.97 15.93 -24.20
N MET A 137 0.14 16.81 -23.64
CA MET A 137 -1.15 17.21 -24.18
C MET A 137 -1.13 18.74 -24.37
N PRO A 138 -0.92 19.25 -25.60
CA PRO A 138 -1.02 20.68 -25.85
C PRO A 138 -2.45 21.16 -25.59
N GLU A 139 -2.60 22.33 -24.97
CA GLU A 139 -3.91 22.97 -24.82
C GLU A 139 -4.54 23.15 -26.20
N SER A 140 -5.73 22.56 -26.37
CA SER A 140 -6.55 22.70 -27.59
C SER A 140 -7.25 24.05 -27.63
#